data_AF-A0A925MMS1-F1
#
_entry.id   AF-A0A925MMS1-F1
#
_cell.length_a   1.000
_cell.length_b   1.000
_cell.length_c   1.000
_cell.angle_alpha   90.00
_cell.angle_beta   90.00
_cell.angle_gamma   90.00
#
_symmetry.space_group_name_H-M   'P 1'
#
loop_
_entity.id
_entity.type
_entity.pdbx_description
1 polymer ?
#
loop_
_entity_poly.entity_id
_entity_poly.type
_entity_poly.pdbx_seq_one_letter_code
_entity_poly.pdbx_strand_id
1 'polypeptide(L)'
;MARGAYAPPRAGWGVLPHSGLLGFAGIASAGAPKPTREFAEGSAILATLPRLSPLPGSTPDAVELSGTYDAAAQKTDLAWSEVADGNVTELELRATAGPEFDPEDETILATFAPSDPRVWTGSFGLLVPGSAASFKLYSITAQGNERGSNAVTVVRPG
;
A
#
# COMPACT_ATOMS: atom_id res chain seq x y z
N MET A 1 43.12 22.60 40.20
CA MET A 1 43.80 23.71 39.51
C MET A 1 43.63 23.42 38.03
N ALA A 2 42.91 24.18 37.20
CA ALA A 2 42.89 25.62 37.01
C ALA A 2 41.47 26.17 36.83
N ARG A 3 41.28 27.39 37.32
CA ARG A 3 40.12 28.26 37.12
C ARG A 3 40.36 29.10 35.87
N GLY A 4 39.31 29.42 35.12
CA GLY A 4 39.30 30.57 34.23
C GLY A 4 38.13 30.51 33.25
N ALA A 5 37.39 31.57 32.95
CA ALA A 5 37.18 32.86 33.60
C ALA A 5 35.87 33.37 32.97
N TYR A 6 34.88 33.72 33.80
CA TYR A 6 33.66 34.39 33.37
C TYR A 6 33.95 35.90 33.26
N ALA A 7 33.59 36.51 32.13
CA ALA A 7 33.67 37.96 31.93
C ALA A 7 32.36 38.46 31.29
N PRO A 8 31.59 39.32 31.98
CA PRO A 8 30.62 40.22 31.37
C PRO A 8 31.09 41.69 31.51
N PRO A 9 30.28 42.69 31.14
CA PRO A 9 29.71 43.02 29.83
C PRO A 9 30.27 44.38 29.34
N ARG A 10 30.01 44.79 28.09
CA ARG A 10 30.10 46.21 27.71
C ARG A 10 28.88 46.65 26.92
N ALA A 11 28.08 47.46 27.60
CA ALA A 11 27.05 48.31 27.03
C ALA A 11 27.69 49.33 26.07
N GLY A 12 27.10 49.47 24.89
CA GLY A 12 27.40 50.53 23.93
C GLY A 12 26.09 51.09 23.40
N TRP A 13 25.55 52.09 24.10
CA TRP A 13 24.43 52.90 23.62
C TRP A 13 24.99 53.92 22.62
N GLY A 14 24.88 53.63 21.34
CA GLY A 14 25.19 54.54 20.25
C GLY A 14 23.99 55.44 19.94
N VAL A 15 24.06 56.69 20.38
CA VAL A 15 23.17 57.80 20.02
C VAL A 15 23.37 58.14 18.54
N LEU A 16 22.31 58.09 17.72
CA LEU A 16 22.30 58.68 16.38
C LEU A 16 21.66 60.08 16.43
N PRO A 17 22.28 61.10 15.80
CA PRO A 17 21.81 62.48 15.85
C PRO A 17 20.64 62.79 14.90
N HIS A 18 20.03 63.92 15.21
CA HIS A 18 18.83 64.55 14.66
C HIS A 18 18.86 64.94 13.17
N SER A 19 17.62 65.12 12.67
CA SER A 19 17.17 66.09 11.64
C SER A 19 17.21 65.66 10.18
N GLY A 20 16.02 65.59 9.58
CA GLY A 20 15.86 65.51 8.12
C GLY A 20 14.40 65.43 7.65
N LEU A 21 13.81 66.61 7.44
CA LEU A 21 12.75 66.93 6.47
C LEU A 21 11.36 66.27 6.54
N LEU A 22 10.38 67.16 6.75
CA LEU A 22 9.00 67.08 6.30
C LEU A 22 8.90 66.70 4.81
N GLY A 23 8.12 65.66 4.52
CA GLY A 23 7.65 65.33 3.19
C GLY A 23 6.33 64.57 3.29
N PHE A 24 5.21 65.29 3.29
CA PHE A 24 3.89 64.68 3.13
C PHE A 24 3.75 64.21 1.68
N ALA A 25 4.12 62.96 1.42
CA ALA A 25 3.77 62.27 0.18
C ALA A 25 2.34 61.73 0.30
N GLY A 26 1.46 62.19 -0.59
CA GLY A 26 0.08 61.74 -0.68
C GLY A 26 0.01 60.23 -0.85
N ILE A 27 -0.72 59.56 0.04
CA ILE A 27 -1.12 58.17 -0.12
C ILE A 27 -2.25 58.16 -1.16
N ALA A 28 -1.87 57.97 -2.43
CA ALA A 28 -2.81 57.49 -3.42
C ALA A 28 -3.24 56.10 -2.99
N SER A 29 -4.49 55.95 -2.57
CA SER A 29 -5.13 54.65 -2.34
C SER A 29 -5.27 53.94 -3.69
N ALA A 30 -4.21 53.26 -4.13
CA ALA A 30 -4.34 52.22 -5.13
C ALA A 30 -5.18 51.10 -4.49
N GLY A 31 -6.36 50.84 -5.06
CA GLY A 31 -7.23 49.76 -4.62
C GLY A 31 -6.42 48.47 -4.56
N ALA A 32 -6.27 47.92 -3.36
CA ALA A 32 -5.61 46.63 -3.19
C ALA A 32 -6.31 45.60 -4.10
N PRO A 33 -5.57 44.82 -4.91
CA PRO A 33 -6.18 43.74 -5.66
C PRO A 33 -6.89 42.83 -4.67
N LYS A 34 -8.17 42.57 -4.93
CA LYS A 34 -8.97 41.61 -4.18
C LYS A 34 -8.14 40.32 -4.08
N PRO A 35 -7.84 39.77 -2.90
CA PRO A 35 -7.02 38.57 -2.81
C PRO A 35 -7.73 37.48 -3.60
N THR A 36 -7.11 37.07 -4.71
CA THR A 36 -7.59 35.95 -5.50
C THR A 36 -7.56 34.74 -4.58
N ARG A 37 -8.72 34.14 -4.31
CA ARG A 37 -8.85 32.95 -3.44
C ARG A 37 -8.36 31.69 -4.16
N GLU A 38 -7.32 31.83 -4.98
CA GLU A 38 -6.76 30.76 -5.77
C GLU A 38 -5.52 30.25 -5.05
N PHE A 39 -5.45 28.93 -4.86
CA PHE A 39 -4.25 28.31 -4.34
C PHE A 39 -3.15 28.43 -5.39
N ALA A 40 -1.96 28.88 -4.97
CA ALA A 40 -0.80 28.91 -5.85
C ALA A 40 -0.49 27.49 -6.37
N GLU A 41 -0.05 27.40 -7.62
CA GLU A 41 0.42 26.15 -8.21
C GLU A 41 1.56 25.58 -7.36
N GLY A 42 1.47 24.29 -6.99
CA GLY A 42 2.43 23.65 -6.10
C GLY A 42 2.25 23.96 -4.60
N SER A 43 1.19 24.64 -4.18
CA SER A 43 0.93 24.87 -2.74
C SER A 43 0.76 23.56 -1.97
N ALA A 44 1.24 23.53 -0.72
CA ALA A 44 1.12 22.37 0.15
C ALA A 44 -0.34 21.91 0.36
N ILE A 45 -1.31 22.84 0.26
CA ILE A 45 -2.74 22.52 0.37
C ILE A 45 -3.19 21.60 -0.76
N LEU A 46 -2.73 21.84 -2.00
CA LEU A 46 -3.06 20.98 -3.14
C LEU A 46 -2.45 19.58 -3.00
N ALA A 47 -1.29 19.45 -2.35
CA ALA A 47 -0.66 18.16 -2.07
C ALA A 47 -1.39 17.33 -1.00
N THR A 48 -2.19 17.98 -0.15
CA THR A 48 -3.00 17.29 0.88
C THR A 48 -4.40 16.89 0.42
N LEU A 49 -4.81 17.30 -0.78
CA LEU A 49 -6.14 16.96 -1.27
C LEU A 49 -6.23 15.45 -1.55
N PRO A 50 -7.29 14.79 -1.08
CA PRO A 50 -7.53 13.41 -1.44
C PRO A 50 -7.73 13.31 -2.95
N ARG A 51 -7.23 12.23 -3.55
CA ARG A 51 -7.45 11.97 -4.96
C ARG A 51 -8.93 11.74 -5.21
N LEU A 52 -9.48 12.44 -6.20
CA LEU A 52 -10.87 12.26 -6.65
C LEU A 52 -11.01 11.17 -7.71
N SER A 53 -9.91 10.74 -8.32
CA SER A 53 -9.86 9.65 -9.28
C SER A 53 -8.96 8.51 -8.78
N PRO A 54 -9.35 7.25 -9.04
CA PRO A 54 -8.53 6.10 -8.68
C PRO A 54 -7.15 6.17 -9.35
N LEU A 55 -6.20 5.42 -8.79
CA LEU A 55 -4.94 5.16 -9.48
C LEU A 55 -5.25 4.50 -10.83
N PRO A 56 -4.59 4.92 -11.92
CA PRO A 56 -4.61 4.11 -13.14
C PRO A 56 -4.05 2.72 -12.80
N GLY A 57 -4.76 1.68 -13.23
CA GLY A 57 -4.36 0.30 -13.05
C GLY A 57 -5.38 -0.63 -13.69
N SER A 58 -4.90 -1.73 -14.27
CA SER A 58 -5.74 -2.80 -14.81
C SER A 58 -5.92 -3.89 -13.77
N THR A 59 -7.04 -4.62 -13.86
CA THR A 59 -7.17 -5.91 -13.18
C THR A 59 -6.13 -6.86 -13.77
N PRO A 60 -5.34 -7.57 -12.94
CA PRO A 60 -4.32 -8.46 -13.44
C PRO A 60 -4.94 -9.68 -14.14
N ASP A 61 -4.13 -10.36 -14.95
CA ASP A 61 -4.51 -11.64 -15.54
C ASP A 61 -4.70 -12.72 -14.47
N ALA A 62 -5.73 -13.55 -14.67
CA ALA A 62 -5.97 -14.70 -13.80
C ALA A 62 -4.90 -15.77 -14.02
N VAL A 63 -4.46 -16.38 -12.93
CA VAL A 63 -3.60 -17.57 -12.95
C VAL A 63 -4.49 -18.81 -12.94
N GLU A 64 -4.05 -19.88 -13.60
CA GLU A 64 -4.72 -21.19 -13.53
C GLU A 64 -4.13 -22.01 -12.38
N LEU A 65 -4.99 -22.44 -11.46
CA LEU A 65 -4.65 -23.25 -10.29
C LEU A 65 -5.06 -24.71 -10.52
N SER A 66 -4.19 -25.63 -10.08
CA SER A 66 -4.43 -27.06 -10.05
C SER A 66 -4.05 -27.64 -8.70
N GLY A 67 -4.69 -28.74 -8.31
CA GLY A 67 -4.48 -29.32 -6.99
C GLY A 67 -4.88 -30.77 -6.90
N THR A 68 -4.14 -31.54 -6.11
CA THR A 68 -4.38 -32.96 -5.83
C THR A 68 -4.09 -33.29 -4.37
N TYR A 69 -4.73 -34.33 -3.85
CA TYR A 69 -4.40 -34.86 -2.52
C TYR A 69 -3.29 -35.92 -2.62
N ASP A 70 -2.18 -35.72 -1.91
CA ASP A 70 -1.14 -36.72 -1.70
C ASP A 70 -1.47 -37.56 -0.46
N ALA A 71 -1.81 -38.83 -0.70
CA ALA A 71 -2.13 -39.79 0.35
C ALA A 71 -0.89 -40.28 1.14
N ALA A 72 0.32 -40.21 0.58
CA ALA A 72 1.53 -40.55 1.31
C ALA A 72 1.90 -39.43 2.30
N ALA A 73 1.86 -38.17 1.84
CA ALA A 73 2.15 -37.02 2.68
C ALA A 73 0.98 -36.59 3.58
N GLN A 74 -0.24 -37.05 3.29
CA GLN A 74 -1.50 -36.61 3.91
C GLN A 74 -1.71 -35.09 3.77
N LYS A 75 -1.44 -34.55 2.58
CA LYS A 75 -1.49 -33.11 2.28
C LYS A 75 -2.07 -32.88 0.90
N THR A 76 -2.56 -31.68 0.68
CA THR A 76 -2.82 -31.12 -0.64
C THR A 76 -1.52 -30.63 -1.25
N ASP A 77 -1.29 -30.98 -2.50
CA ASP A 77 -0.29 -30.35 -3.36
C ASP A 77 -1.01 -29.49 -4.40
N LEU A 78 -0.63 -28.22 -4.46
CA LEU A 78 -1.11 -27.23 -5.42
C LEU A 78 0.02 -26.80 -6.34
N ALA A 79 -0.33 -26.53 -7.59
CA ALA A 79 0.57 -25.93 -8.58
C ALA A 79 -0.22 -24.97 -9.47
N TRP A 80 0.44 -23.93 -9.97
CA TRP A 80 -0.21 -22.90 -10.77
C TRP A 80 0.60 -22.46 -11.99
N SER A 81 -0.10 -21.85 -12.95
CA SER A 81 0.49 -21.35 -14.19
C SER A 81 1.41 -20.15 -13.95
N GLU A 82 2.18 -19.78 -14.98
CA GLU A 82 2.96 -18.56 -14.94
C GLU A 82 2.09 -17.32 -14.85
N VAL A 83 2.57 -16.33 -14.10
CA VAL A 83 1.99 -14.98 -14.05
C VAL A 83 2.46 -14.22 -15.29
N ALA A 84 1.55 -13.98 -16.24
CA ALA A 84 1.87 -13.29 -17.49
C ALA A 84 1.97 -11.76 -17.32
N ASP A 85 1.23 -11.19 -16.36
CA ASP A 85 1.19 -9.76 -16.11
C ASP A 85 2.36 -9.32 -15.22
N GLY A 86 3.30 -8.56 -15.80
CA GLY A 86 4.46 -8.01 -15.08
C GLY A 86 4.13 -6.93 -14.04
N ASN A 87 2.87 -6.51 -13.92
CA ASN A 87 2.41 -5.57 -12.88
C ASN A 87 1.97 -6.28 -11.59
N VAL A 88 1.86 -7.61 -11.60
CA VAL A 88 1.58 -8.39 -10.40
C VAL A 88 2.81 -8.33 -9.50
N THR A 89 2.60 -7.94 -8.25
CA THR A 89 3.66 -7.83 -7.24
C THR A 89 3.55 -8.90 -6.17
N GLU A 90 2.36 -9.50 -6.03
CA GLU A 90 2.05 -10.43 -4.96
C GLU A 90 1.03 -11.46 -5.42
N LEU A 91 1.16 -12.68 -4.90
CA LEU A 91 0.20 -13.75 -5.03
C LEU A 91 -0.26 -14.17 -3.63
N GLU A 92 -1.56 -14.36 -3.44
CA GLU A 92 -2.11 -14.88 -2.19
C GLU A 92 -2.87 -16.19 -2.43
N LEU A 93 -2.47 -17.25 -1.72
CA LEU A 93 -3.25 -18.48 -1.67
C LEU A 93 -4.29 -18.36 -0.56
N ARG A 94 -5.56 -18.34 -0.96
CA ARG A 94 -6.71 -18.27 -0.07
C ARG A 94 -7.51 -19.58 -0.13
N ALA A 95 -8.09 -19.98 0.99
CA ALA A 95 -8.85 -21.22 1.08
C ALA A 95 -10.03 -21.14 2.04
N THR A 96 -11.06 -21.95 1.76
CA THR A 96 -12.23 -22.18 2.60
C THR A 96 -12.32 -23.67 2.93
N ALA A 97 -12.60 -24.00 4.19
CA ALA A 97 -12.84 -25.39 4.57
C ALA A 97 -14.23 -25.81 4.07
N GLY A 98 -14.30 -26.94 3.35
CA GLY A 98 -15.53 -27.38 2.69
C GLY A 98 -15.35 -27.57 1.18
N PRO A 99 -16.41 -28.03 0.50
CA PRO A 99 -16.35 -28.35 -0.93
C PRO A 99 -16.51 -27.14 -1.86
N GLU A 100 -16.93 -26.00 -1.31
CA GLU A 100 -17.19 -24.77 -2.04
C GLU A 100 -16.33 -23.63 -1.49
N PHE A 101 -15.84 -22.80 -2.41
CA PHE A 101 -15.08 -21.61 -2.05
C PHE A 101 -16.04 -20.49 -1.67
N ASP A 102 -15.88 -19.94 -0.48
CA ASP A 102 -16.64 -18.79 0.00
C ASP A 102 -15.66 -17.65 0.35
N PRO A 103 -15.71 -16.51 -0.37
CA PRO A 103 -14.85 -15.37 -0.09
C PRO A 103 -15.11 -14.72 1.28
N GLU A 104 -16.28 -14.93 1.90
CA GLU A 104 -16.59 -14.37 3.22
C GLU A 104 -15.91 -15.16 4.35
N ASP A 105 -15.63 -16.45 4.13
CA ASP A 105 -15.01 -17.37 5.09
C ASP A 105 -13.57 -17.78 4.68
N GLU A 106 -12.99 -17.09 3.69
CA GLU A 106 -11.65 -17.42 3.20
C GLU A 106 -10.57 -17.11 4.23
N THR A 107 -9.50 -17.88 4.18
CA THR A 107 -8.29 -17.68 4.97
C THR A 107 -7.08 -17.61 4.05
N ILE A 108 -6.22 -16.63 4.26
CA ILE A 108 -4.93 -16.53 3.58
C ILE A 108 -3.99 -17.57 4.20
N LEU A 109 -3.56 -18.54 3.39
CA LEU A 109 -2.65 -19.61 3.80
C LEU A 109 -1.18 -19.24 3.59
N ALA A 110 -0.91 -18.52 2.51
CA ALA A 110 0.44 -18.11 2.12
C ALA A 110 0.39 -16.93 1.14
N THR A 111 1.48 -16.16 1.17
CA THR A 111 1.76 -15.07 0.24
C THR A 111 3.06 -15.36 -0.49
N PHE A 112 3.13 -15.09 -1.79
CA PHE A 112 4.28 -15.36 -2.64
C PHE A 112 4.62 -14.15 -3.50
N ALA A 113 5.91 -13.99 -3.80
CA ALA A 113 6.35 -13.16 -4.90
C ALA A 113 6.04 -13.85 -6.25
N PRO A 114 5.83 -13.11 -7.35
CA PRO A 114 5.57 -13.69 -8.68
C PRO A 114 6.70 -14.62 -9.19
N SER A 115 7.92 -14.44 -8.67
CA SER A 115 9.10 -15.24 -8.99
C SER A 115 9.30 -16.47 -8.11
N ASP A 116 8.49 -16.64 -7.07
CA ASP A 116 8.61 -17.77 -6.15
C ASP A 116 8.25 -19.10 -6.84
N PRO A 117 8.66 -20.25 -6.25
CA PRO A 117 8.24 -21.55 -6.75
C PRO A 117 6.71 -21.63 -6.85
N ARG A 118 6.22 -22.10 -8.01
CA ARG A 118 4.79 -22.17 -8.31
C ARG A 118 4.10 -23.40 -7.71
N VAL A 119 4.40 -23.70 -6.45
CA VAL A 119 3.92 -24.87 -5.74
C VAL A 119 3.61 -24.54 -4.29
N TRP A 120 2.62 -25.21 -3.72
CA TRP A 120 2.32 -25.17 -2.30
C TRP A 120 1.85 -26.53 -1.81
N THR A 121 2.24 -26.91 -0.60
CA THR A 121 1.84 -28.17 0.02
C THR A 121 1.35 -27.93 1.45
N GLY A 122 0.14 -28.40 1.79
CA GLY A 122 -0.43 -28.24 3.13
C GLY A 122 -1.72 -29.00 3.37
N SER A 123 -2.20 -29.04 4.62
CA SER A 123 -3.32 -29.89 5.05
C SER A 123 -4.57 -29.12 5.47
N PHE A 124 -4.71 -27.86 5.05
CA PHE A 124 -5.84 -27.00 5.44
C PHE A 124 -7.18 -27.66 5.09
N GLY A 125 -8.11 -27.69 6.05
CA GLY A 125 -9.44 -28.27 5.88
C GLY A 125 -9.50 -29.79 5.65
N LEU A 126 -8.36 -30.50 5.66
CA LEU A 126 -8.27 -31.93 5.31
C LEU A 126 -7.97 -32.88 6.49
N LEU A 127 -8.40 -32.50 7.69
CA LEU A 127 -8.01 -33.19 8.94
C LEU A 127 -8.59 -34.60 9.09
N VAL A 128 -9.68 -34.94 8.40
CA VAL A 128 -10.35 -36.24 8.51
C VAL A 128 -10.64 -36.84 7.13
N PRO A 129 -10.66 -38.18 6.95
CA PRO A 129 -11.10 -38.79 5.70
C PRO A 129 -12.49 -38.29 5.28
N GLY A 130 -12.66 -37.98 3.99
CA GLY A 130 -13.90 -37.43 3.43
C GLY A 130 -14.06 -35.91 3.56
N SER A 131 -13.21 -35.21 4.31
CA SER A 131 -13.25 -33.74 4.32
C SER A 131 -12.75 -33.14 3.00
N ALA A 132 -13.21 -31.93 2.69
CA ALA A 132 -12.82 -31.17 1.51
C ALA A 132 -12.33 -29.78 1.90
N ALA A 133 -11.50 -29.19 1.04
CA ALA A 133 -11.11 -27.79 1.10
C ALA A 133 -11.09 -27.20 -0.31
N SER A 134 -11.50 -25.94 -0.44
CA SER A 134 -11.49 -25.20 -1.70
C SER A 134 -10.46 -24.08 -1.66
N PHE A 135 -9.74 -23.91 -2.77
CA PHE A 135 -8.59 -23.02 -2.88
C PHE A 135 -8.74 -22.09 -4.08
N LYS A 136 -8.22 -20.86 -3.93
CA LYS A 136 -7.95 -19.92 -5.03
C LYS A 136 -6.63 -19.21 -4.81
N LEU A 137 -5.96 -18.87 -5.91
CA LEU A 137 -4.79 -18.01 -5.91
C LEU A 137 -5.19 -16.64 -6.46
N TYR A 138 -4.89 -15.57 -5.73
CA TYR A 138 -5.16 -14.21 -6.14
C TYR A 138 -3.89 -13.54 -6.63
N SER A 139 -3.90 -13.04 -7.86
CA SER A 139 -2.87 -12.13 -8.38
C SER A 139 -3.18 -10.72 -7.93
N ILE A 140 -2.22 -10.02 -7.32
CA ILE A 140 -2.40 -8.68 -6.76
C ILE A 140 -1.33 -7.73 -7.32
N THR A 141 -1.76 -6.55 -7.79
CA THR A 141 -0.85 -5.50 -8.29
C THR A 141 -0.45 -4.51 -7.20
N ALA A 142 0.57 -3.69 -7.47
CA ALA A 142 1.00 -2.62 -6.57
C ALA A 142 -0.10 -1.57 -6.27
N GLN A 143 -1.12 -1.48 -7.12
CA GLN A 143 -2.27 -0.58 -6.95
C GLN A 143 -3.41 -1.21 -6.16
N GLY A 144 -3.27 -2.48 -5.74
CA GLY A 144 -4.28 -3.24 -5.00
C GLY A 144 -5.37 -3.84 -5.89
N ASN A 145 -5.18 -3.88 -7.21
CA ASN A 145 -6.12 -4.60 -8.07
C ASN A 145 -5.83 -6.10 -7.95
N GLU A 146 -6.87 -6.90 -7.75
CA GLU A 146 -6.74 -8.35 -7.60
C GLU A 146 -7.59 -9.14 -8.60
N ARG A 147 -7.12 -10.36 -8.91
CA ARG A 147 -7.86 -11.34 -9.70
C ARG A 147 -7.62 -12.75 -9.18
N GLY A 148 -8.69 -13.41 -8.76
CA GLY A 148 -8.65 -14.82 -8.35
C GLY A 148 -8.59 -15.79 -9.54
N SER A 149 -7.92 -16.92 -9.33
CA SER A 149 -7.91 -18.10 -10.19
C SER A 149 -9.28 -18.78 -10.29
N ASN A 150 -9.35 -19.84 -11.11
CA ASN A 150 -10.36 -20.88 -10.95
C ASN A 150 -10.33 -21.44 -9.51
N ALA A 151 -11.50 -21.82 -8.99
CA ALA A 151 -11.58 -22.53 -7.71
C ALA A 151 -11.16 -23.99 -7.89
N VAL A 152 -10.32 -24.48 -6.98
CA VAL A 152 -9.90 -25.89 -6.94
C VAL A 152 -10.37 -26.49 -5.62
N THR A 153 -11.20 -27.53 -5.69
CA THR A 153 -11.62 -28.30 -4.52
C THR A 153 -10.82 -29.59 -4.44
N VAL A 154 -10.21 -29.83 -3.28
CA VAL A 154 -9.46 -31.06 -2.99
C VAL A 154 -10.19 -31.81 -1.89
N VAL A 155 -10.36 -33.12 -2.09
CA VAL A 155 -11.04 -34.02 -1.14
C VAL A 155 -10.02 -35.03 -0.63
N ARG A 156 -9.98 -35.22 0.69
CA ARG A 156 -9.24 -36.32 1.28
C ARG A 156 -10.03 -37.63 1.11
N PRO A 157 -9.48 -38.68 0.48
CA PRO A 157 -10.17 -39.95 0.34
C PRO A 157 -10.58 -40.56 1.69
N GLY A 158 -11.73 -41.25 1.67
CA GLY A 158 -12.31 -41.99 2.81
C GLY A 158 -11.60 -43.30 3.12
#